data_AF-A0A2V6B7K9-F1
#
_entry.id   AF-A0A2V6B7K9-F1
#
_cell.length_a   1.000
_cell.length_b   1.000
_cell.length_c   1.000
_cell.angle_alpha   90.00
_cell.angle_beta   90.00
_cell.angle_gamma   90.00
#
_symmetry.space_group_name_H-M   'P 1'
#
loop_
_entity.id
_entity.type
_entity.pdbx_description
1 polymer ?
#
loop_
_entity_poly.entity_id
_entity_poly.type
_entity_poly.pdbx_seq_one_letter_code
_entity_poly.pdbx_strand_id
1 'polypeptide(L)' 'MGCAARGCFLPIDVVCHLVAETRHGKIENDFEEPAERGTKEIRKIDMLIQGRGETAVTMLAKEGNIKIVEANP' A
#
# COMPACT_ATOMS: atom_id res chain seq x y z
N MET A 1 -18.50 14.76 -13.46
CA MET A 1 -17.05 14.94 -13.28
C MET A 1 -16.54 13.79 -12.42
N GLY A 2 -16.08 12.70 -13.05
CA GLY A 2 -15.50 11.57 -12.32
C GLY A 2 -14.06 11.90 -11.97
N CYS A 3 -13.73 11.98 -10.69
CA CYS A 3 -12.35 12.05 -10.23
C CYS A 3 -11.63 10.80 -10.74
N ALA A 4 -10.70 10.95 -11.67
CA ALA A 4 -9.81 9.85 -12.04
C ALA A 4 -8.96 9.52 -10.82
N ALA A 5 -9.33 8.48 -10.08
CA ALA A 5 -8.46 7.89 -9.07
C ALA A 5 -7.25 7.35 -9.81
N ARG A 6 -6.11 8.06 -9.71
CA ARG A 6 -4.84 7.58 -10.25
C ARG A 6 -4.35 6.45 -9.34
N GLY A 7 -4.75 5.22 -9.66
CA GLY A 7 -4.30 3.99 -9.00
C GLY A 7 -3.35 3.19 -9.89
N CYS A 8 -2.56 2.31 -9.28
CA CYS A 8 -1.79 1.29 -9.97
C CYS A 8 -2.42 -0.07 -9.62
N PHE A 9 -2.66 -0.91 -10.61
CA PHE A 9 -3.14 -2.28 -10.40
C PHE A 9 -1.98 -3.23 -10.61
N LEU A 10 -1.76 -4.09 -9.62
CA LEU A 10 -0.82 -5.21 -9.71
C LEU A 10 -1.60 -6.49 -10.01
N PRO A 11 -0.98 -7.49 -10.65
CA PRO A 11 -1.57 -8.82 -10.80
C PRO A 11 -1.95 -9.42 -9.44
N ILE A 12 -3.02 -10.23 -9.41
CA ILE A 12 -3.55 -10.86 -8.18
C ILE A 12 -2.54 -11.81 -7.51
N ASP A 13 -1.62 -12.37 -8.28
CA ASP A 13 -0.56 -13.29 -7.87
C ASP A 13 0.80 -12.59 -7.66
N VAL A 14 0.79 -11.27 -7.43
CA VAL A 14 2.03 -10.52 -7.20
C VAL A 14 2.71 -10.98 -5.90
N VAL A 15 4.01 -11.29 -6.03
CA VAL A 15 4.90 -11.67 -4.94
C VAL A 15 6.02 -10.62 -4.88
N CYS A 16 5.91 -9.68 -3.94
CA CYS A 16 6.81 -8.53 -3.90
C CYS A 16 7.03 -7.97 -2.50
N HIS A 17 8.11 -7.20 -2.39
CA HIS A 17 8.39 -6.34 -1.25
C HIS A 17 7.74 -4.97 -1.50
N LEU A 18 6.69 -4.65 -0.76
CA LEU A 18 5.94 -3.41 -0.90
C LEU A 18 6.46 -2.38 0.11
N VAL A 19 6.96 -1.27 -0.43
CA VAL A 19 7.37 -0.10 0.35
C VAL A 19 6.48 1.07 -0.06
N ALA A 20 5.75 1.66 0.88
CA ALA A 20 5.01 2.87 0.61
C ALA A 20 5.29 3.93 1.67
N GLU A 21 5.50 5.18 1.25
CA GLU A 21 5.80 6.30 2.14
C GLU A 21 5.06 7.56 1.69
N THR A 22 4.47 8.28 2.66
CA THR A 22 3.90 9.60 2.46
C THR A 22 4.42 10.60 3.50
N ARG A 23 4.83 11.79 3.06
CA ARG A 23 5.30 12.85 3.99
C ARG A 23 4.13 13.58 4.66
N HIS A 24 3.08 13.85 3.90
CA HIS A 24 1.89 14.58 4.34
C HIS A 24 0.62 13.85 3.87
N GLY A 25 0.22 12.84 4.64
CA GLY A 25 -0.95 12.02 4.34
C GLY A 25 -0.99 10.78 5.23
N LYS A 26 -1.93 9.89 4.94
CA LYS A 26 -2.11 8.62 5.63
C LYS A 26 -1.90 7.46 4.68
N ILE A 27 -1.44 6.34 5.21
CA ILE A 27 -1.40 5.06 4.50
C ILE A 27 -2.50 4.16 5.08
N GLU A 28 -3.35 3.65 4.22
CA GLU A 28 -4.30 2.57 4.51
C GLU A 28 -3.86 1.32 3.75
N ASN A 29 -3.83 0.17 4.42
CA ASN A 29 -3.33 -1.08 3.87
C ASN A 29 -4.24 -2.26 4.24
N ASP A 30 -4.88 -2.87 3.24
CA ASP A 30 -5.76 -4.02 3.47
C ASP A 30 -5.00 -5.33 3.70
N PHE A 31 -3.72 -5.42 3.31
CA PHE A 31 -2.86 -6.60 3.54
C PHE A 31 -2.33 -6.71 4.98
N GLU A 32 -2.45 -5.63 5.78
CA GLU A 32 -2.05 -5.65 7.19
C GLU A 32 -3.13 -6.31 8.04
N GLU A 33 -2.70 -7.24 8.92
CA GLU A 33 -3.62 -7.91 9.83
C GLU A 33 -4.33 -6.89 10.75
N PRO A 34 -5.63 -7.05 11.02
CA PRO A 34 -6.39 -6.11 11.85
C PRO A 34 -5.80 -5.86 13.24
N ALA A 35 -5.03 -6.81 13.78
CA ALA A 35 -4.37 -6.68 15.08
C ALA A 35 -3.19 -5.70 15.07
N GLU A 36 -2.56 -5.48 13.90
CA GLU A 36 -1.43 -4.56 13.74
C GLU A 36 -1.86 -3.16 13.29
N ARG A 37 -3.15 -3.00 12.91
CA ARG A 37 -3.80 -1.71 12.63
C ARG A 37 -3.96 -0.88 13.92
N GLY A 38 -2.85 -0.45 14.49
CA GLY A 38 -2.84 0.46 15.64
C GLY A 38 -3.41 1.83 15.29
N THR A 39 -3.76 2.63 16.29
CA THR A 39 -4.26 4.01 16.13
C THR A 39 -3.19 5.02 15.69
N LYS A 40 -1.98 4.55 15.38
CA LYS A 40 -0.83 5.40 15.02
C LYS A 40 -0.94 5.77 13.54
N GLU A 41 -0.73 7.04 13.23
CA GLU A 41 -0.68 7.49 11.84
C GLU A 41 0.50 6.83 11.12
N ILE A 42 0.20 5.84 10.26
CA ILE A 42 1.18 5.13 9.45
C ILE A 42 1.53 6.01 8.25
N ARG A 43 2.79 6.48 8.23
CA ARG A 43 3.36 7.29 7.13
C ARG A 43 4.33 6.51 6.26
N LYS A 44 4.72 5.32 6.70
CA LYS A 44 5.57 4.39 5.98
C LYS A 44 5.16 2.97 6.29
N ILE A 45 5.06 2.13 5.27
CA ILE A 45 4.98 0.68 5.41
C ILE A 45 6.13 0.03 4.66
N ASP A 46 6.52 -1.13 5.16
CA ASP A 46 7.55 -1.97 4.59
C ASP A 46 7.16 -3.42 4.86
N MET A 47 6.69 -4.15 3.84
CA MET A 47 6.14 -5.48 4.03
C MET A 47 6.32 -6.41 2.82
N LEU A 48 6.22 -7.71 3.09
CA LEU A 48 6.19 -8.73 2.05
C LEU A 48 4.75 -9.12 1.71
N ILE A 49 4.38 -8.97 0.44
CA ILE A 49 3.13 -9.50 -0.10
C ILE A 49 3.34 -10.98 -0.47
N GLN A 50 2.47 -11.85 0.03
CA GLN A 50 2.57 -13.32 -0.09
C GLN A 50 3.85 -13.95 0.52
N GLY A 51 4.51 -13.25 1.45
CA GLY A 51 5.63 -13.77 2.26
C GLY A 51 6.90 -14.11 1.47
N ARG A 52 6.99 -13.70 0.20
CA ARG A 52 8.10 -13.98 -0.71
C ARG A 52 8.32 -12.76 -1.61
N GLY A 53 9.50 -12.63 -2.20
CA GLY A 53 9.73 -11.65 -3.28
C GLY A 53 11.09 -10.95 -3.21
N GLU A 54 11.86 -11.07 -4.29
CA GLU A 54 13.09 -10.28 -4.51
C GLU A 54 12.78 -8.93 -5.18
N THR A 55 11.62 -8.82 -5.83
CA THR A 55 11.17 -7.62 -6.54
C THR A 55 10.49 -6.66 -5.59
N ALA A 56 10.92 -5.39 -5.60
CA ALA A 56 10.32 -4.33 -4.80
C ALA A 56 9.37 -3.45 -5.61
N VAL A 57 8.21 -3.13 -5.04
CA VAL A 57 7.32 -2.08 -5.52
C VAL A 57 7.39 -0.94 -4.52
N THR A 58 7.81 0.25 -4.99
CA THR A 58 7.94 1.43 -4.14
C THR A 58 6.99 2.54 -4.57
N MET A 59 6.19 3.03 -3.62
CA MET A 59 5.27 4.15 -3.82
C MET A 59 5.64 5.30 -2.89
N LEU A 60 5.96 6.46 -3.47
CA LEU A 60 6.32 7.66 -2.73
C LEU A 60 5.35 8.79 -3.04
N ALA A 61 4.73 9.34 -2.00
CA ALA A 61 3.88 10.52 -2.10
C ALA A 61 4.47 11.66 -1.24
N LYS A 62 4.63 12.84 -1.82
CA LYS A 62 4.98 14.04 -1.03
C LYS A 62 3.77 14.54 -0.24
N GLU A 63 2.61 14.54 -0.88
CA GLU A 63 1.32 14.96 -0.32
C GLU A 63 0.24 14.00 -0.80
N GLY A 64 -0.75 13.75 0.06
CA GLY A 64 -1.88 12.89 -0.24
C GLY A 64 -1.79 11.52 0.43
N ASN A 65 -2.95 10.88 0.49
CA ASN A 65 -3.09 9.56 1.09
C ASN A 65 -2.69 8.47 0.09
N ILE A 66 -2.10 7.39 0.61
CA ILE A 66 -1.87 6.17 -0.14
C ILE A 66 -2.85 5.13 0.38
N LYS A 67 -3.61 4.50 -0.52
CA LYS A 67 -4.50 3.40 -0.18
C LYS A 67 -4.07 2.17 -0.96
N ILE A 68 -3.75 1.11 -0.24
CA ILE A 68 -3.38 -0.19 -0.78
C ILE A 68 -4.54 -1.14 -0.49
N VAL A 69 -5.12 -1.68 -1.55
CA VAL A 69 -6.33 -2.51 -1.49
C VAL A 69 -6.00 -3.86 -2.11
N GLU A 70 -6.37 -4.94 -1.43
CA GLU A 70 -6.41 -6.26 -2.04
C GLU A 70 -7.62 -6.33 -2.97
N ALA A 71 -7.37 -6.31 -4.28
CA ALA A 71 -8.42 -6.42 -5.28
C ALA A 71 -8.69 -7.91 -5.56
N ASN A 72 -9.66 -8.48 -4.84
CA ASN A 72 -10.21 -9.80 -5.14
C ASN A 72 -11.35 -9.60 -6.16
N PRO A 73 -11.25 -10.11 -7.41
CA PRO A 73 -12.29 -9.95 -8.43
C PRO A 73 -13.61 -10.65 -8.09
#